data_AF-A0A7S1VL43-F1
#
_entry.id   AF-A0A7S1VL43-F1
#
_cell.length_a   1.000
_cell.length_b   1.000
_cell.length_c   1.000
_cell.angle_alpha   90.00
_cell.angle_beta   90.00
_cell.angle_gamma   90.00
#
_symmetry.space_group_name_H-M   'P 1'
#
loop_
_entity.id
_entity.type
_entity.pdbx_description
1 polymer ?
#
loop_
_entity_poly.entity_id
_entity_poly.type
_entity_poly.pdbx_seq_one_letter_code
_entity_poly.pdbx_strand_id
1 'polypeptide(L)'
;EWLVDLAGALAVPGTALSTPPPLYSAGADAVLVYRRPTFGAAAWPLPPMAAPLRRGERDDLLYAAFAVALLDGTAWPPLRALKSHLLHSPQLCTTHPNQSKVRALVSDLRRAKVASSAKLRTTWAKARQALRSSLLPFYNDVGRAALVAHFPPVEAQRLRTAVEKGEKG
;
A
#
# COMPACT_ATOMS: atom_id res chain seq x y z
N GLU A 1 7.48 10.94 -21.62
CA GLU A 1 8.41 10.53 -20.54
C GLU A 1 9.79 11.18 -20.66
N TRP A 2 10.59 10.91 -21.69
CA TRP A 2 12.00 11.36 -21.77
C TRP A 2 12.26 12.85 -21.48
N LEU A 3 11.35 13.74 -21.89
CA LEU A 3 11.52 15.20 -21.70
C LEU A 3 11.49 15.61 -20.22
N VAL A 4 10.65 14.98 -19.41
CA VAL A 4 10.57 15.25 -17.96
C VAL A 4 11.78 14.65 -17.25
N ASP A 5 12.26 13.50 -17.71
CA ASP A 5 13.44 12.85 -17.14
C ASP A 5 14.73 13.63 -17.43
N LEU A 6 14.88 14.19 -18.64
CA LEU A 6 16.07 14.94 -19.05
C LEU A 6 16.06 16.42 -18.63
N ALA A 7 14.88 17.04 -18.53
CA ALA A 7 14.74 18.47 -18.26
C ALA A 7 13.74 18.76 -17.12
N GLY A 8 13.79 17.95 -16.06
CA GLY A 8 12.86 18.02 -14.94
C GLY A 8 12.79 19.37 -14.22
N ALA A 9 13.85 20.18 -14.27
CA ALA A 9 13.86 21.53 -13.70
C ALA A 9 12.87 22.49 -14.37
N LEU A 10 12.50 22.22 -15.62
CA LEU A 10 11.53 23.02 -16.38
C LEU A 10 10.14 22.37 -16.41
N ALA A 11 9.98 21.18 -15.83
CA ALA A 11 8.71 20.49 -15.76
C ALA A 11 7.97 20.86 -14.46
N VAL A 12 6.73 21.32 -14.60
CA VAL A 12 5.85 21.57 -13.45
C VAL A 12 4.93 20.36 -13.30
N PRO A 13 4.99 19.63 -12.18
CA PRO A 13 4.11 18.49 -11.95
C PRO A 13 2.67 18.98 -11.80
N GLY A 14 1.79 18.49 -12.66
CA GLY A 14 0.36 18.78 -12.56
C GLY A 14 -0.30 18.16 -11.33
N THR A 15 -1.58 18.45 -11.16
CA THR A 15 -2.40 17.86 -10.09
C THR A 15 -2.62 16.36 -10.32
N ALA A 16 -2.75 15.61 -9.22
CA ALA A 16 -3.10 14.19 -9.29
C ALA A 16 -4.48 14.01 -9.91
N LEU A 17 -4.55 13.19 -10.97
CA LEU A 17 -5.79 12.81 -11.62
C LEU A 17 -6.59 11.86 -10.72
N SER A 18 -7.92 11.94 -10.81
CA SER A 18 -8.82 10.99 -10.15
C SER A 18 -8.88 9.63 -10.84
N THR A 19 -8.51 9.58 -12.12
CA THR A 19 -8.55 8.36 -12.95
C THR A 19 -7.27 8.28 -13.79
N PRO A 20 -6.56 7.15 -13.81
CA PRO A 20 -6.81 5.90 -13.06
C PRO A 20 -6.55 6.05 -11.54
N PRO A 21 -7.06 5.13 -10.70
CA PRO A 21 -6.88 5.19 -9.25
C PRO A 21 -5.40 5.08 -8.84
N PRO A 22 -5.02 5.59 -7.66
CA PRO A 22 -3.67 5.44 -7.14
C PRO A 22 -3.28 3.97 -6.99
N LEU A 23 -2.07 3.62 -7.40
CA LEU A 23 -1.57 2.25 -7.38
C LEU A 23 -0.18 2.21 -6.77
N TYR A 24 0.07 1.25 -5.89
CA TYR A 24 1.40 1.05 -5.35
C TYR A 24 2.30 0.32 -6.35
N SER A 25 3.49 0.85 -6.60
CA SER A 25 4.54 0.19 -7.35
C SER A 25 5.59 -0.35 -6.41
N ALA A 26 5.77 -1.68 -6.41
CA ALA A 26 6.82 -2.33 -5.63
C ALA A 26 8.23 -1.97 -6.13
N GLY A 27 8.38 -1.72 -7.44
CA GLY A 27 9.67 -1.30 -8.02
C GLY A 27 10.09 0.11 -7.58
N ALA A 28 9.12 1.03 -7.44
CA ALA A 28 9.38 2.40 -6.99
C ALA A 28 9.27 2.58 -5.46
N ASP A 29 8.88 1.55 -4.72
CA ASP A 29 8.52 1.60 -3.28
C ASP A 29 7.57 2.77 -2.94
N ALA A 30 6.62 3.05 -3.82
CA ALA A 30 5.79 4.25 -3.72
C ALA A 30 4.39 4.06 -4.31
N VAL A 31 3.42 4.79 -3.78
CA VAL A 31 2.11 4.95 -4.41
C VAL A 31 2.23 5.93 -5.57
N LEU A 32 1.85 5.50 -6.76
CA LEU A 32 1.85 6.26 -7.99
C LEU A 32 0.45 6.81 -8.27
N VAL A 33 0.41 8.03 -8.78
CA VAL A 33 -0.79 8.69 -9.32
C VAL A 33 -0.47 9.24 -10.70
N TYR A 34 -1.46 9.27 -11.58
CA TYR A 34 -1.29 9.91 -12.87
C TYR A 34 -1.46 11.43 -12.73
N ARG A 35 -0.65 12.19 -13.47
CA ARG A 35 -0.68 13.66 -13.51
C ARG A 35 -0.51 14.14 -14.94
N ARG A 36 -0.99 15.33 -15.25
CA ARG A 36 -0.71 16.03 -16.51
C ARG A 36 0.30 17.16 -16.25
N PRO A 37 1.60 16.93 -16.44
CA PRO A 37 2.59 17.97 -16.23
C PRO A 37 2.55 19.00 -17.36
N THR A 38 3.15 20.14 -17.10
CA THR A 38 3.44 21.16 -18.11
C THR A 38 4.94 21.41 -18.20
N PHE A 39 5.41 21.91 -19.35
CA PHE A 39 6.83 22.13 -19.60
C PHE A 39 7.15 23.58 -19.98
N GLY A 40 8.19 24.13 -19.35
CA GLY A 40 8.75 25.44 -19.65
C GLY A 40 7.85 26.61 -19.21
N ALA A 41 8.33 27.83 -19.46
CA ALA A 41 7.62 29.07 -19.10
C ALA A 41 6.27 29.21 -19.83
N ALA A 42 6.16 28.62 -21.02
CA ALA A 42 4.94 28.61 -21.83
C ALA A 42 3.94 27.51 -21.42
N ALA A 43 4.22 26.74 -20.36
CA ALA A 43 3.35 25.72 -19.78
C ALA A 43 2.82 24.70 -20.80
N TRP A 44 3.68 24.20 -21.69
CA TRP A 44 3.28 23.26 -22.74
C TRP A 44 2.72 21.97 -22.11
N PRO A 45 1.48 21.55 -22.44
CA PRO A 45 0.86 20.39 -21.83
C PRO A 45 1.59 19.11 -22.26
N LEU A 46 1.90 18.25 -21.30
CA LEU A 46 2.49 16.94 -21.54
C LEU A 46 1.44 15.82 -21.38
N PRO A 47 1.65 14.66 -22.01
CA PRO A 47 0.80 13.49 -21.80
C PRO A 47 0.69 13.09 -20.31
N PRO A 48 -0.43 12.47 -19.89
CA PRO A 48 -0.56 11.94 -18.55
C PRO A 48 0.55 10.92 -18.25
N MET A 49 1.24 11.11 -17.13
CA MET A 49 2.32 10.24 -16.67
C MET A 49 2.16 9.86 -15.21
N ALA A 50 2.65 8.67 -14.86
CA ALA A 50 2.62 8.17 -13.49
C ALA A 50 3.76 8.79 -12.68
N ALA A 51 3.44 9.36 -11.52
CA ALA A 51 4.41 9.96 -10.63
C ALA A 51 4.11 9.59 -9.17
N PRO A 52 5.13 9.54 -8.29
CA PRO A 52 4.92 9.29 -6.86
C PRO A 52 3.96 10.32 -6.24
N LEU A 53 3.01 9.84 -5.45
CA LEU A 53 2.14 10.67 -4.63
C LEU A 53 2.95 11.22 -3.45
N ARG A 54 3.03 12.56 -3.36
CA ARG A 54 3.80 13.23 -2.31
C ARG A 54 3.00 13.21 -1.00
N ARG A 55 3.71 13.05 0.12
CA ARG A 55 3.13 13.24 1.46
C ARG A 55 2.59 14.66 1.60
N GLY A 56 1.45 14.81 2.25
CA GLY A 56 0.77 16.08 2.45
C GLY A 56 -0.19 16.49 1.32
N GLU A 57 -0.16 15.82 0.17
CA GLU A 57 -1.06 16.15 -0.96
C GLU A 57 -2.41 15.46 -0.85
N ARG A 58 -2.41 14.14 -0.71
CA ARG A 58 -3.61 13.30 -0.57
C ARG A 58 -3.32 12.14 0.37
N ASP A 59 -3.03 12.45 1.63
CA ASP A 59 -2.61 11.44 2.61
C ASP A 59 -3.63 10.31 2.76
N ASP A 60 -4.93 10.59 2.71
CA ASP A 60 -5.96 9.53 2.77
C ASP A 60 -5.79 8.52 1.62
N LEU A 61 -5.58 9.00 0.39
CA LEU A 61 -5.37 8.14 -0.78
C LEU A 61 -4.03 7.40 -0.70
N LEU A 62 -2.98 8.07 -0.21
CA LEU A 62 -1.65 7.48 -0.07
C LEU A 62 -1.69 6.25 0.84
N TYR A 63 -2.25 6.39 2.03
CA TYR A 63 -2.31 5.28 2.99
C TYR A 63 -3.35 4.23 2.59
N ALA A 64 -4.48 4.63 1.98
CA ALA A 64 -5.47 3.68 1.47
C ALA A 64 -4.90 2.81 0.34
N ALA A 65 -4.23 3.39 -0.65
CA ALA A 65 -3.61 2.63 -1.74
C ALA A 65 -2.46 1.75 -1.26
N PHE A 66 -1.67 2.22 -0.27
CA PHE A 66 -0.67 1.38 0.38
C PHE A 66 -1.31 0.22 1.15
N ALA A 67 -2.45 0.44 1.82
CA ALA A 67 -3.18 -0.62 2.52
C ALA A 67 -3.68 -1.71 1.55
N VAL A 68 -4.21 -1.32 0.38
CA VAL A 68 -4.55 -2.27 -0.69
C VAL A 68 -3.35 -3.14 -1.04
N ALA A 69 -2.20 -2.50 -1.30
CA ALA A 69 -0.98 -3.19 -1.70
C ALA A 69 -0.40 -4.08 -0.59
N LEU A 70 -0.60 -3.70 0.68
CA LEU A 70 -0.19 -4.48 1.83
C LEU A 70 -1.03 -5.76 1.97
N LEU A 71 -2.36 -5.63 1.87
CA LEU A 71 -3.30 -6.77 1.94
C LEU A 71 -3.14 -7.71 0.74
N ASP A 72 -2.88 -7.16 -0.45
CA ASP A 72 -2.61 -7.94 -1.66
C ASP A 72 -1.25 -8.66 -1.64
N GLY A 73 -0.38 -8.32 -0.68
CA GLY A 73 0.98 -8.84 -0.58
C GLY A 73 1.94 -8.29 -1.64
N THR A 74 1.55 -7.23 -2.34
CA THR A 74 2.38 -6.55 -3.34
C THR A 74 3.42 -5.63 -2.68
N ALA A 75 3.05 -4.93 -1.60
CA ALA A 75 3.99 -4.16 -0.78
C ALA A 75 4.83 -5.04 0.16
N TRP A 76 4.32 -6.23 0.50
CA TRP A 76 5.01 -7.16 1.39
C TRP A 76 4.78 -8.62 0.97
N PRO A 77 5.71 -9.22 0.20
CA PRO A 77 5.52 -10.54 -0.41
C PRO A 77 5.13 -11.68 0.55
N PRO A 78 5.61 -11.74 1.81
CA PRO A 78 5.17 -12.75 2.77
C PRO A 78 3.65 -12.80 3.00
N LEU A 79 2.95 -11.65 2.96
CA LEU A 79 1.50 -11.60 3.15
C LEU A 79 0.72 -12.18 1.97
N ARG A 80 1.36 -12.38 0.80
CA ARG A 80 0.72 -13.01 -0.36
C ARG A 80 0.20 -14.42 -0.06
N ALA A 81 0.83 -15.13 0.89
CA ALA A 81 0.36 -16.44 1.36
C ALA A 81 -1.02 -16.38 2.05
N LEU A 82 -1.41 -15.22 2.60
CA LEU A 82 -2.68 -15.03 3.29
C LEU A 82 -3.75 -14.38 2.41
N LYS A 83 -3.44 -14.06 1.16
CA LYS A 83 -4.35 -13.37 0.24
C LYS A 83 -5.67 -14.13 0.03
N SER A 84 -5.62 -15.46 -0.04
CA SER A 84 -6.80 -16.34 -0.17
C SER A 84 -7.70 -16.35 1.07
N HIS A 85 -7.17 -15.92 2.22
CA HIS A 85 -7.88 -15.91 3.51
C HIS A 85 -8.46 -14.53 3.85
N LEU A 86 -8.40 -13.57 2.92
CA LEU A 86 -9.03 -12.28 3.09
C LEU A 86 -10.56 -12.42 3.00
N LEU A 87 -11.26 -11.85 3.98
CA LEU A 87 -12.73 -11.84 4.02
C LEU A 87 -13.33 -10.96 2.92
N HIS A 88 -12.56 -9.98 2.42
CA HIS A 88 -12.99 -9.05 1.40
C HIS A 88 -11.85 -8.68 0.48
N SER A 89 -12.21 -8.17 -0.70
CA SER A 89 -11.28 -7.61 -1.67
C SER A 89 -10.43 -6.47 -1.05
N PRO A 90 -9.09 -6.46 -1.22
CA PRO A 90 -8.21 -5.37 -0.77
C PRO A 90 -8.67 -3.98 -1.22
N GLN A 91 -9.27 -3.90 -2.41
CA GLN A 91 -9.78 -2.69 -3.05
C GLN A 91 -10.83 -1.95 -2.19
N LEU A 92 -11.42 -2.65 -1.21
CA LEU A 92 -12.27 -2.09 -0.16
C LEU A 92 -11.64 -0.87 0.53
N CYS A 93 -10.32 -0.87 0.70
CA CYS A 93 -9.60 0.25 1.33
C CYS A 93 -9.74 1.56 0.54
N THR A 94 -9.86 1.47 -0.79
CA THR A 94 -10.05 2.62 -1.67
C THR A 94 -11.51 2.93 -1.99
N THR A 95 -12.38 1.91 -2.08
CA THR A 95 -13.79 2.07 -2.48
C THR A 95 -14.71 2.41 -1.31
N HIS A 96 -14.44 1.88 -0.12
CA HIS A 96 -15.25 2.10 1.08
C HIS A 96 -14.39 2.55 2.28
N PRO A 97 -13.78 3.75 2.21
CA PRO A 97 -12.88 4.26 3.25
C PRO A 97 -13.56 4.46 4.61
N ASN A 98 -14.89 4.54 4.64
CA ASN A 98 -15.66 4.78 5.86
C ASN A 98 -15.83 3.56 6.76
N GLN A 99 -15.48 2.35 6.28
CA GLN A 99 -15.60 1.15 7.11
C GLN A 99 -14.64 1.20 8.30
N SER A 100 -15.12 0.84 9.49
CA SER A 100 -14.36 0.93 10.75
C SER A 100 -12.99 0.25 10.67
N LYS A 101 -12.92 -0.98 10.12
CA LYS A 101 -11.67 -1.72 9.91
C LYS A 101 -10.69 -1.02 8.95
N VAL A 102 -11.20 -0.41 7.88
CA VAL A 102 -10.38 0.35 6.92
C VAL A 102 -9.84 1.61 7.59
N ARG A 103 -10.70 2.36 8.29
CA ARG A 103 -10.28 3.55 9.04
C ARG A 103 -9.23 3.21 10.09
N ALA A 104 -9.37 2.11 10.81
CA ALA A 104 -8.38 1.65 11.78
C ALA A 104 -7.02 1.37 11.12
N LEU A 105 -7.00 0.61 10.03
CA LEU A 105 -5.78 0.29 9.30
C LEU A 105 -5.11 1.54 8.70
N VAL A 106 -5.87 2.39 8.02
CA VAL A 106 -5.37 3.62 7.41
C VAL A 106 -4.86 4.60 8.47
N SER A 107 -5.55 4.72 9.60
CA SER A 107 -5.13 5.56 10.73
C SER A 107 -3.83 5.05 11.36
N ASP A 108 -3.70 3.73 11.53
CA ASP A 108 -2.48 3.11 12.04
C ASP A 108 -1.29 3.32 11.11
N LEU A 109 -1.49 3.13 9.79
CA LEU A 109 -0.49 3.40 8.77
C LEU A 109 -0.08 4.88 8.77
N ARG A 110 -1.06 5.80 8.88
CA ARG A 110 -0.80 7.25 8.98
C ARG A 110 0.00 7.60 10.23
N ARG A 111 -0.39 7.08 11.39
CA ARG A 111 0.29 7.33 12.67
C ARG A 111 1.74 6.84 12.64
N ALA A 112 1.97 5.68 12.03
CA ALA A 112 3.30 5.13 11.83
C ALA A 112 4.07 5.76 10.64
N LYS A 113 3.41 6.63 9.86
CA LYS A 113 3.91 7.24 8.61
C LYS A 113 4.43 6.19 7.61
N VAL A 114 3.74 5.05 7.55
CA VAL A 114 4.10 3.92 6.69
C VAL A 114 3.33 4.01 5.39
N ALA A 115 4.04 4.32 4.31
CA ALA A 115 3.52 4.34 2.94
C ALA A 115 4.44 3.61 1.94
N SER A 116 5.43 2.88 2.45
CA SER A 116 6.41 2.13 1.65
C SER A 116 6.85 0.85 2.36
N SER A 117 7.32 -0.13 1.61
CA SER A 117 7.82 -1.41 2.14
C SER A 117 9.09 -1.20 2.98
N ALA A 118 9.98 -0.29 2.58
CA ALA A 118 11.16 0.05 3.36
C ALA A 118 10.76 0.62 4.73
N LYS A 119 9.78 1.54 4.75
CA LYS A 119 9.31 2.12 6.01
C LYS A 119 8.62 1.07 6.87
N LEU A 120 7.78 0.22 6.28
CA LEU A 120 7.13 -0.89 6.97
C LEU A 120 8.14 -1.83 7.64
N ARG A 121 9.22 -2.19 6.94
CA ARG A 121 10.32 -3.00 7.49
C ARG A 121 10.94 -2.35 8.73
N THR A 122 11.26 -1.05 8.65
CA THR A 122 11.83 -0.33 9.80
C THR A 122 10.85 -0.23 10.96
N THR A 123 9.56 -0.06 10.68
CA THR A 123 8.51 0.00 11.71
C THR A 123 8.38 -1.33 12.42
N TRP A 124 8.38 -2.45 11.71
CA TRP A 124 8.32 -3.78 12.32
C TRP A 124 9.62 -4.19 13.02
N ALA A 125 10.76 -3.68 12.59
CA ALA A 125 12.01 -3.86 13.33
C ALA A 125 11.98 -3.17 14.70
N LYS A 126 11.36 -1.97 14.79
CA LYS A 126 11.24 -1.22 16.06
C LYS A 126 10.09 -1.70 16.94
N ALA A 127 8.93 -1.89 16.34
CA ALA A 127 7.70 -2.26 17.02
C ALA A 127 7.14 -3.52 16.37
N ARG A 128 7.56 -4.67 16.90
CA ARG A 128 7.29 -5.99 16.34
C ARG A 128 5.80 -6.29 16.17
N GLN A 129 4.92 -5.68 16.97
CA GLN A 129 3.46 -5.87 16.91
C GLN A 129 2.70 -4.72 16.21
N ALA A 130 3.40 -3.75 15.62
CA ALA A 130 2.74 -2.64 14.93
C ALA A 130 1.86 -3.14 13.78
N LEU A 131 0.67 -2.54 13.62
CA LEU A 131 -0.34 -2.86 12.59
C LEU A 131 -1.02 -4.22 12.76
N ARG A 132 -0.66 -5.03 13.76
CA ARG A 132 -1.25 -6.36 13.96
C ARG A 132 -2.75 -6.28 14.23
N SER A 133 -3.16 -5.45 15.18
CA SER A 133 -4.56 -5.29 15.59
C SER A 133 -5.47 -4.80 14.45
N SER A 134 -4.96 -3.92 13.58
CA SER A 134 -5.71 -3.39 12.44
C SER A 134 -5.70 -4.30 11.22
N LEU A 135 -4.75 -5.23 11.09
CA LEU A 135 -4.72 -6.21 10.00
C LEU A 135 -5.63 -7.43 10.26
N LEU A 136 -5.75 -7.89 11.50
CA LEU A 136 -6.55 -9.09 11.83
C LEU A 136 -8.00 -9.07 11.33
N PRO A 137 -8.76 -7.95 11.38
CA PRO A 137 -10.14 -7.92 10.91
C PRO A 137 -10.34 -8.16 9.41
N PHE A 138 -9.25 -8.20 8.62
CA PHE A 138 -9.32 -8.47 7.19
C PHE A 138 -9.25 -9.96 6.86
N TYR A 139 -8.84 -10.81 7.81
CA TYR A 139 -8.62 -12.24 7.58
C TYR A 139 -9.69 -13.09 8.27
N ASN A 140 -9.97 -14.27 7.71
CA ASN A 140 -10.74 -15.32 8.36
C ASN A 140 -9.98 -15.94 9.55
N ASP A 141 -10.59 -16.87 10.28
CA ASP A 141 -9.97 -17.42 11.50
C ASP A 141 -8.66 -18.16 11.25
N VAL A 142 -8.55 -18.89 10.15
CA VAL A 142 -7.31 -19.59 9.74
C VAL A 142 -6.20 -18.57 9.44
N GLY A 143 -6.51 -17.57 8.60
CA GLY A 143 -5.55 -16.53 8.25
C GLY A 143 -5.14 -15.68 9.45
N ARG A 144 -6.07 -15.40 10.36
CA ARG A 144 -5.80 -14.73 11.64
C ARG A 144 -4.86 -15.55 12.52
N ALA A 145 -5.11 -16.84 12.69
CA ALA A 145 -4.28 -17.71 13.51
C ALA A 145 -2.83 -17.77 12.97
N ALA A 146 -2.69 -17.95 11.65
CA ALA A 146 -1.39 -17.94 10.98
C ALA A 146 -0.66 -16.59 11.14
N LEU A 147 -1.38 -15.48 10.94
CA LEU A 147 -0.82 -14.13 11.11
C LEU A 147 -0.40 -13.86 12.56
N VAL A 148 -1.17 -14.33 13.54
CA VAL A 148 -0.87 -14.22 14.98
C VAL A 148 0.38 -15.02 15.35
N ALA A 149 0.50 -16.24 14.85
CA ALA A 149 1.60 -17.16 15.16
C ALA A 149 2.94 -16.67 14.56
N HIS A 150 2.91 -16.01 13.42
CA HIS A 150 4.11 -15.62 12.67
C HIS A 150 4.23 -14.12 12.43
N PHE A 151 3.87 -13.30 13.42
CA PHE A 151 4.02 -11.85 13.34
C PHE A 151 5.41 -11.36 13.80
N PRO A 152 6.06 -10.41 13.10
CA PRO A 152 5.76 -9.91 11.77
C PRO A 152 6.07 -10.99 10.71
N PRO A 153 5.35 -10.98 9.58
CA PRO A 153 5.48 -12.00 8.56
C PRO A 153 6.79 -11.80 7.78
N VAL A 154 7.91 -12.30 8.30
CA VAL A 154 9.23 -12.18 7.63
C VAL A 154 9.39 -13.23 6.53
N GLU A 155 8.83 -14.42 6.74
CA GLU A 155 8.94 -15.57 5.84
C GLU A 155 7.56 -16.05 5.38
N ALA A 156 7.36 -16.08 4.06
CA ALA A 156 6.11 -16.57 3.45
C ALA A 156 5.86 -18.05 3.78
N GLN A 157 6.93 -18.85 3.87
CA GLN A 157 6.84 -20.30 4.06
C GLN A 157 6.22 -20.67 5.41
N ARG A 158 6.57 -19.95 6.48
CA ARG A 158 6.00 -20.16 7.82
C ARG A 158 4.49 -19.92 7.84
N LEU A 159 4.05 -18.87 7.15
CA LEU A 159 2.62 -18.56 7.01
C LEU A 159 1.87 -19.66 6.26
N ARG A 160 2.42 -20.16 5.14
CA ARG A 160 1.81 -21.27 4.38
C ARG A 160 1.66 -22.52 5.25
N THR A 161 2.73 -22.93 5.93
CA THR A 161 2.69 -24.12 6.80
C THR A 161 1.72 -23.97 7.97
N ALA A 162 1.52 -22.75 8.49
CA ALA A 162 0.57 -22.50 9.57
C ALA A 162 -0.88 -22.56 9.07
N VAL A 163 -1.16 -22.02 7.89
CA VAL A 163 -2.46 -22.14 7.23
C VAL A 163 -2.79 -23.60 6.97
N GLU A 164 -1.87 -24.36 6.34
CA GLU A 164 -2.09 -25.77 6.01
C GLU A 164 -2.32 -26.66 7.26
N LYS A 165 -1.70 -26.32 8.39
CA LYS A 165 -1.95 -27.01 9.67
C LYS A 165 -3.32 -26.65 10.26
N GLY A 166 -3.75 -25.40 10.10
CA GLY A 166 -5.05 -24.93 10.58
C GLY A 166 -6.24 -25.41 9.76
N GLU A 167 -6.05 -25.78 8.49
CA GLU A 167 -7.10 -26.35 7.64
C GLU A 167 -7.29 -27.88 7.84
N LYS A 168 -6.30 -28.55 8.43
CA LYS A 168 -6.29 -30.02 8.62
C LYS A 168 -6.74 -30.47 10.01
N GLY A 169 -6.90 -29.56 10.96
CA GLY A 169 -7.34 -29.83 12.34
C GLY A 169 -8.73 -29.30 12.59
#